data_AF-A0A8H4IYR7-F1
#
_entry.id   AF-A0A8H4IYR7-F1
#
_cell.length_a   1.000
_cell.length_b   1.000
_cell.length_c   1.000
_cell.angle_alpha   90.00
_cell.angle_beta   90.00
_cell.angle_gamma   90.00
#
_symmetry.space_group_name_H-M   'P 1'
#
loop_
_entity.id
_entity.type
_entity.pdbx_description
1 polymer ?
#
loop_
_entity_poly.entity_id
_entity_poly.type
_entity_poly.pdbx_seq_one_letter_code
_entity_poly.pdbx_strand_id
1 'polypeptide(L)'
;MKEEKPVDLRNTFDDPNGYGKHCNERHMGSSYWFGGLLQLYVDQLPEPIIPQELYESLREPLRKRQATKFPFVVLPPTGLDAELAIEIYRKLLMELPPWSSSLFLCILQLAALALRRSDLYRLPKVGFIATFQPWMLSFPAHKGSHAENRLSHAVIEFPIENLEKLVHGLPNLGEEEADAPPH
;
A
#
# COMPACT_ATOMS: atom_id res chain seq x y z
N MET A 1 14.03 -14.52 28.58
CA MET A 1 14.00 -13.49 27.54
C MET A 1 12.53 -13.16 27.33
N LYS A 2 12.06 -11.97 27.74
CA LYS A 2 10.63 -11.62 27.67
C LYS A 2 10.34 -11.15 26.25
N GLU A 3 9.42 -11.84 25.57
CA GLU A 3 8.82 -11.35 24.34
C GLU A 3 7.99 -10.11 24.70
N GLU A 4 8.39 -8.93 24.23
CA GLU A 4 7.60 -7.71 24.38
C GLU A 4 6.38 -7.79 23.46
N LYS A 5 5.19 -7.49 24.00
CA LYS A 5 3.94 -7.57 23.25
C LYS A 5 3.81 -6.38 22.28
N PRO A 6 2.90 -6.44 21.28
CA PRO A 6 2.76 -5.35 20.30
C PRO A 6 2.34 -4.03 20.96
N VAL A 7 1.66 -4.14 22.09
CA VAL A 7 1.21 -3.01 22.94
C VAL A 7 2.39 -2.35 23.66
N ASP A 8 3.41 -3.11 24.07
CA ASP A 8 4.60 -2.55 24.73
C ASP A 8 5.50 -1.81 23.73
N LEU A 9 5.58 -2.33 22.50
CA LEU A 9 6.23 -1.64 21.37
C LEU A 9 5.51 -0.32 21.05
N ARG A 10 4.18 -0.32 20.98
CA ARG A 10 3.40 0.91 20.74
C ARG A 10 3.76 2.02 21.73
N ASN A 11 3.77 1.73 23.02
CA ASN A 11 4.13 2.73 24.04
C ASN A 11 5.56 3.25 23.89
N THR A 12 6.48 2.42 23.39
CA THR A 12 7.87 2.80 23.13
C THR A 12 8.01 3.71 21.91
N PHE A 13 7.18 3.48 20.88
CA PHE A 13 7.16 4.29 19.66
C PHE A 13 6.30 5.56 19.78
N ASP A 14 5.32 5.58 20.69
CA ASP A 14 4.51 6.76 21.02
C ASP A 14 5.21 7.72 22.02
N ASP A 15 6.39 7.34 22.57
CA ASP A 15 7.16 8.17 23.50
C ASP A 15 7.87 9.34 22.76
N PRO A 16 7.56 10.60 23.10
CA PRO A 16 8.16 11.78 22.48
C PRO A 16 9.67 11.92 22.74
N ASN A 17 10.26 11.18 23.70
CA ASN A 17 11.71 11.21 23.97
C ASN A 17 12.57 10.54 22.89
N GLY A 18 11.97 10.07 21.80
CA GLY A 18 12.71 9.61 20.63
C GLY A 18 11.95 8.79 19.61
N TYR A 19 10.64 8.55 19.77
CA TYR A 19 9.82 7.76 18.85
C TYR A 19 10.46 6.40 18.50
N GLY A 20 10.95 5.68 19.52
CA GLY A 20 11.63 4.40 19.31
C GLY A 20 13.02 4.46 18.66
N LYS A 21 13.66 5.63 18.53
CA LYS A 21 15.03 5.78 17.97
C LYS A 21 16.11 4.98 18.72
N HIS A 22 15.84 4.59 19.97
CA HIS A 22 16.71 3.75 20.79
C HIS A 22 16.28 2.28 20.84
N CYS A 23 15.28 1.88 20.05
CA CYS A 23 14.79 0.52 19.98
C CYS A 23 15.82 -0.36 19.25
N ASN A 24 16.51 -1.21 20.00
CA ASN A 24 17.56 -2.08 19.47
C ASN A 24 16.94 -3.31 18.78
N GLU A 25 17.23 -3.54 17.48
CA GLU A 25 16.75 -4.68 16.68
C GLU A 25 16.91 -6.05 17.37
N ARG A 26 17.96 -6.23 18.20
CA ARG A 26 18.17 -7.47 18.97
C ARG A 26 17.08 -7.79 19.99
N HIS A 27 16.35 -6.79 20.48
CA HIS A 27 15.24 -6.98 21.43
C HIS A 27 13.91 -7.21 20.70
N MET A 28 13.82 -6.81 19.43
CA MET A 28 12.61 -6.91 18.63
C MET A 28 12.39 -8.32 18.05
N GLY A 29 13.42 -9.17 18.06
CA GLY A 29 13.33 -10.65 18.04
C GLY A 29 12.79 -11.34 16.76
N SER A 30 11.96 -10.70 15.94
CA SER A 30 11.37 -11.32 14.75
C SER A 30 10.79 -10.29 13.76
N SER A 31 10.90 -10.57 12.46
CA SER A 31 10.28 -9.81 11.35
C SER A 31 8.76 -9.65 11.50
N TYR A 32 8.13 -10.55 12.27
CA TYR A 32 6.72 -10.50 12.63
C TYR A 32 6.32 -9.21 13.37
N TRP A 33 7.17 -8.72 14.26
CA TRP A 33 6.90 -7.53 15.07
C TRP A 33 6.90 -6.24 14.26
N PHE A 34 7.73 -6.15 13.22
CA PHE A 34 7.72 -5.02 12.28
C PHE A 34 6.42 -4.94 11.49
N GLY A 35 5.86 -6.09 11.08
CA GLY A 35 4.54 -6.15 10.44
C GLY A 35 3.43 -5.66 11.38
N GLY A 36 3.49 -6.05 12.66
CA GLY A 36 2.56 -5.57 13.68
C GLY A 36 2.67 -4.07 13.94
N LEU A 37 3.88 -3.51 13.98
CA LEU A 37 4.10 -2.07 14.15
C LEU A 37 3.57 -1.26 12.97
N LEU A 38 3.82 -1.73 11.73
CA LEU A 38 3.27 -1.12 10.53
C LEU A 38 1.73 -1.14 10.56
N GLN A 39 1.13 -2.28 10.94
CA GLN A 39 -0.30 -2.40 11.10
C GLN A 39 -0.83 -1.39 12.13
N LEU A 40 -0.19 -1.28 13.29
CA LEU A 40 -0.57 -0.32 14.33
C LEU A 40 -0.50 1.14 13.87
N TYR A 41 0.46 1.47 13.01
CA TYR A 41 0.57 2.81 12.43
C TYR A 41 -0.57 3.09 11.45
N VAL A 42 -0.81 2.16 10.51
CA VAL A 42 -1.86 2.35 9.49
C VAL A 42 -3.26 2.32 10.10
N ASP A 43 -3.50 1.49 11.11
CA ASP A 43 -4.79 1.42 11.83
C ASP A 43 -5.09 2.71 12.62
N GLN A 44 -4.09 3.57 12.88
CA GLN A 44 -4.26 4.86 13.55
C GLN A 44 -4.51 6.03 12.59
N LEU A 45 -4.40 5.81 11.28
CA LEU A 45 -4.70 6.86 10.32
C LEU A 45 -6.20 7.20 10.40
N PRO A 46 -6.57 8.50 10.44
CA PRO A 46 -7.97 8.92 10.50
C PRO A 46 -8.75 8.49 9.24
N GLU A 47 -8.03 8.33 8.13
CA GLU A 47 -8.53 7.82 6.86
C GLU A 47 -7.56 6.76 6.31
N PRO A 48 -8.04 5.80 5.48
CA PRO A 48 -7.15 4.89 4.76
C PRO A 48 -6.13 5.67 3.92
N ILE A 49 -5.00 5.02 3.59
CA ILE A 49 -3.89 5.66 2.86
C ILE A 49 -4.41 6.35 1.59
N ILE A 50 -5.34 5.72 0.89
CA ILE A 50 -6.05 6.32 -0.25
C ILE A 50 -7.38 6.89 0.27
N PRO A 51 -7.58 8.22 0.19
CA PRO A 51 -8.83 8.86 0.58
C PRO A 51 -10.03 8.28 -0.16
N GLN A 52 -11.20 8.31 0.49
CA GLN A 52 -12.42 7.74 -0.09
C GLN A 52 -12.81 8.42 -1.43
N GLU A 53 -12.48 9.69 -1.59
CA GLU A 53 -12.74 10.45 -2.82
C GLU A 53 -12.00 9.89 -4.03
N LEU A 54 -10.80 9.35 -3.82
CA LEU A 54 -9.95 8.77 -4.87
C LEU A 54 -10.14 7.25 -5.00
N TYR A 55 -10.92 6.63 -4.10
CA TYR A 55 -11.19 5.19 -4.11
C TYR A 55 -11.74 4.71 -5.45
N GLU A 56 -12.74 5.41 -5.99
CA GLU A 56 -13.36 5.02 -7.25
C GLU A 56 -12.43 5.34 -8.43
N SER A 57 -11.79 6.51 -8.42
CA SER A 57 -10.82 6.93 -9.44
C SER A 57 -9.69 5.92 -9.64
N LEU A 58 -9.22 5.27 -8.56
CA LEU A 58 -8.19 4.23 -8.63
C LEU A 58 -8.69 2.90 -9.22
N ARG A 59 -9.99 2.60 -9.08
CA ARG A 59 -10.61 1.38 -9.61
C ARG A 59 -10.97 1.51 -11.07
N GLU A 60 -11.37 2.70 -11.49
CA GLU A 60 -11.86 3.01 -12.83
C GLU A 60 -10.98 2.50 -13.98
N PRO A 61 -9.63 2.61 -13.95
CA PRO A 61 -8.76 2.08 -15.00
C PRO A 61 -8.91 0.58 -15.21
N LEU A 62 -9.11 -0.17 -14.12
CA LEU A 62 -9.29 -1.62 -14.18
C LEU A 62 -10.76 -1.98 -14.42
N ARG A 63 -11.72 -1.23 -13.86
CA ARG A 63 -13.17 -1.44 -14.05
C ARG A 63 -13.62 -1.19 -15.49
N LYS A 64 -13.28 -0.04 -16.09
CA LYS A 64 -13.62 0.29 -17.49
C LYS A 64 -13.05 -0.73 -18.48
N ARG A 65 -11.92 -1.34 -18.15
CA ARG A 65 -11.26 -2.33 -19.00
C ARG A 65 -11.78 -3.74 -18.80
N GLN A 66 -12.17 -4.10 -17.58
CA GLN A 66 -12.93 -5.31 -17.31
C GLN A 66 -14.24 -5.32 -18.09
N ALA A 67 -14.99 -4.20 -18.05
CA ALA A 67 -16.25 -4.07 -18.79
C ALA A 67 -16.07 -4.22 -20.31
N THR A 68 -14.96 -3.71 -20.86
CA THR A 68 -14.73 -3.70 -22.31
C THR A 68 -14.19 -5.03 -22.87
N LYS A 69 -13.33 -5.75 -22.14
CA LYS A 69 -12.67 -6.97 -22.66
C LYS A 69 -13.21 -8.29 -22.07
N PHE A 70 -13.57 -8.32 -20.79
CA PHE A 70 -13.96 -9.56 -20.09
C PHE A 70 -14.93 -9.28 -18.92
N PRO A 71 -16.25 -9.24 -19.14
CA PRO A 71 -17.23 -8.84 -18.11
C PRO A 71 -17.33 -9.79 -16.90
N PHE A 72 -16.74 -10.99 -16.98
CA PHE A 72 -16.80 -12.01 -15.93
C PHE A 72 -15.44 -12.37 -15.31
N VAL A 73 -14.32 -11.85 -15.84
CA VAL A 73 -12.96 -12.21 -15.39
C VAL A 73 -12.10 -10.97 -15.21
N VAL A 74 -11.46 -10.87 -14.04
CA VAL A 74 -10.47 -9.84 -13.77
C VAL A 74 -9.13 -10.33 -14.33
N LEU A 75 -8.73 -9.81 -15.50
CA LEU A 75 -7.41 -10.05 -16.08
C LEU A 75 -6.53 -8.82 -15.89
N PRO A 76 -5.23 -9.00 -15.58
CA PRO A 76 -4.28 -7.89 -15.57
C PRO A 76 -4.19 -7.27 -16.97
N PRO A 77 -4.13 -5.94 -17.10
CA PRO A 77 -3.98 -5.30 -18.40
C PRO A 77 -2.59 -5.62 -18.99
N THR A 78 -2.52 -5.81 -20.29
CA THR A 78 -1.29 -6.21 -21.00
C THR A 78 -0.96 -5.25 -22.16
N GLY A 79 0.33 -5.13 -22.51
CA GLY A 79 0.79 -4.29 -23.62
C GLY A 79 0.43 -2.81 -23.46
N LEU A 80 -0.10 -2.20 -24.52
CA LEU A 80 -0.48 -0.79 -24.56
C LEU A 80 -1.51 -0.41 -23.47
N ASP A 81 -2.37 -1.35 -23.08
CA ASP A 81 -3.30 -1.12 -21.98
C ASP A 81 -2.53 -0.92 -20.68
N ALA A 82 -1.55 -1.77 -20.37
CA ALA A 82 -0.78 -1.65 -19.13
C ALA A 82 -0.13 -0.27 -19.01
N GLU A 83 0.45 0.26 -20.10
CA GLU A 83 1.07 1.59 -20.15
C GLU A 83 0.08 2.72 -19.86
N LEU A 84 -1.09 2.67 -20.51
CA LEU A 84 -2.16 3.64 -20.27
C LEU A 84 -2.69 3.56 -18.83
N ALA A 85 -2.75 2.37 -18.22
CA ALA A 85 -3.13 2.26 -16.81
C ALA A 85 -2.05 2.85 -15.91
N ILE A 86 -0.78 2.51 -16.13
CA ILE A 86 0.35 3.07 -15.37
C ILE A 86 0.28 4.60 -15.37
N GLU A 87 0.00 5.22 -16.52
CA GLU A 87 -0.09 6.68 -16.61
C GLU A 87 -1.26 7.25 -15.81
N ILE A 88 -2.41 6.58 -15.78
CA ILE A 88 -3.54 6.99 -14.92
C ILE A 88 -3.16 6.82 -13.44
N TYR A 89 -2.53 5.71 -13.06
CA TYR A 89 -2.07 5.50 -11.68
C TYR A 89 -1.07 6.58 -11.26
N ARG A 90 -0.12 6.99 -12.13
CA ARG A 90 0.80 8.09 -11.81
C ARG A 90 0.08 9.39 -11.53
N LYS A 91 -0.92 9.75 -12.36
CA LYS A 91 -1.73 10.96 -12.14
C LYS A 91 -2.44 10.91 -10.79
N LEU A 92 -3.05 9.77 -10.46
CA LEU A 92 -3.72 9.57 -9.17
C LEU A 92 -2.73 9.66 -8.00
N LEU A 93 -1.51 9.14 -8.15
CA LEU A 93 -0.46 9.27 -7.13
C LEU A 93 0.04 10.71 -6.94
N MET A 94 -0.06 11.55 -7.97
CA MET A 94 0.24 12.98 -7.88
C MET A 94 -0.92 13.81 -7.30
N GLU A 95 -2.15 13.29 -7.35
CA GLU A 95 -3.33 13.89 -6.70
C GLU A 95 -3.38 13.60 -5.19
N LEU A 96 -2.68 12.56 -4.73
CA LEU A 96 -2.55 12.25 -3.30
C LEU A 96 -1.65 13.26 -2.58
N PRO A 97 -1.92 13.54 -1.29
CA PRO A 97 -0.97 14.25 -0.45
C PRO A 97 0.42 13.59 -0.47
N PRO A 98 1.53 14.36 -0.45
CA PRO A 98 2.89 13.81 -0.58
C PRO A 98 3.20 12.67 0.40
N TRP A 99 2.77 12.81 1.66
CA TRP A 99 2.95 11.79 2.70
C TRP A 99 2.19 10.49 2.40
N SER A 100 0.96 10.60 1.87
CA SER A 100 0.12 9.46 1.53
C SER A 100 0.67 8.73 0.30
N SER A 101 1.08 9.46 -0.73
CA SER A 101 1.70 8.90 -1.94
C SER A 101 3.01 8.17 -1.60
N SER A 102 3.86 8.79 -0.78
CA SER A 102 5.11 8.19 -0.31
C SER A 102 4.88 6.92 0.52
N LEU A 103 3.91 6.95 1.44
CA LEU A 103 3.56 5.79 2.25
C LEU A 103 2.98 4.65 1.39
N PHE A 104 2.09 4.98 0.45
CA PHE A 104 1.52 4.02 -0.49
C PHE A 104 2.63 3.34 -1.31
N LEU A 105 3.53 4.11 -1.91
CA LEU A 105 4.67 3.59 -2.67
C LEU A 105 5.61 2.75 -1.80
N CYS A 106 5.87 3.17 -0.56
CA CYS A 106 6.67 2.40 0.39
C CYS A 106 6.04 1.02 0.66
N ILE A 107 4.73 0.98 0.94
CA ILE A 107 4.02 -0.28 1.16
C ILE A 107 4.02 -1.14 -0.12
N LEU A 108 3.85 -0.54 -1.30
CA LEU A 108 3.96 -1.26 -2.58
C LEU A 108 5.36 -1.85 -2.79
N GLN A 109 6.42 -1.13 -2.43
CA GLN A 109 7.80 -1.63 -2.51
C GLN A 109 8.05 -2.79 -1.56
N LEU A 110 7.58 -2.68 -0.30
CA LEU A 110 7.66 -3.76 0.67
C LEU A 110 6.87 -4.98 0.21
N ALA A 111 5.67 -4.75 -0.34
CA ALA A 111 4.83 -5.80 -0.90
C ALA A 111 5.49 -6.50 -2.09
N ALA A 112 6.07 -5.74 -3.03
CA ALA A 112 6.80 -6.28 -4.17
C ALA A 112 8.02 -7.10 -3.72
N LEU A 113 8.78 -6.61 -2.74
CA LEU A 113 9.93 -7.32 -2.18
C LEU A 113 9.51 -8.64 -1.52
N ALA A 114 8.42 -8.63 -0.75
CA ALA A 114 7.89 -9.83 -0.12
C ALA A 114 7.42 -10.87 -1.15
N LEU A 115 6.71 -10.43 -2.20
CA LEU A 115 6.26 -11.31 -3.28
C LEU A 115 7.43 -11.88 -4.10
N ARG A 116 8.53 -11.15 -4.30
CA ARG A 116 9.75 -11.68 -4.94
C ARG A 116 10.40 -12.82 -4.14
N ARG A 117 10.07 -12.93 -2.85
CA ARG A 117 10.52 -14.00 -1.96
C ARG A 117 9.40 -14.94 -1.55
N SER A 118 8.25 -14.90 -2.23
CA SER A 118 7.04 -15.66 -1.85
C SER A 118 7.29 -17.16 -1.74
N ASP A 119 8.24 -17.69 -2.51
CA ASP A 119 8.62 -19.10 -2.53
C ASP A 119 9.14 -19.57 -1.15
N LEU A 120 9.81 -18.67 -0.43
CA LEU A 120 10.32 -18.93 0.93
C LEU A 120 9.20 -18.91 1.99
N TYR A 121 8.14 -18.12 1.76
CA TYR A 121 7.06 -17.90 2.73
C TYR A 121 5.78 -18.67 2.41
N ARG A 122 5.75 -19.45 1.32
CA ARG A 122 4.58 -20.21 0.82
C ARG A 122 3.30 -19.38 0.80
N LEU A 123 3.42 -18.09 0.53
CA LEU A 123 2.36 -17.14 0.77
C LEU A 123 1.61 -16.88 -0.54
N PRO A 124 0.33 -17.32 -0.68
CA PRO A 124 -0.43 -17.10 -1.89
C PRO A 124 -0.60 -15.61 -2.12
N LYS A 125 -0.22 -15.13 -3.30
CA LYS A 125 -0.26 -13.69 -3.67
C LYS A 125 -1.59 -13.03 -3.32
N VAL A 126 -2.72 -13.67 -3.63
CA VAL A 126 -4.06 -13.16 -3.32
C VAL A 126 -4.26 -12.98 -1.81
N GLY A 127 -3.82 -13.94 -0.99
CA GLY A 127 -3.91 -13.86 0.47
C GLY A 127 -3.01 -12.77 1.04
N PHE A 128 -1.84 -12.53 0.44
CA PHE A 128 -0.98 -11.41 0.78
C PHE A 128 -1.66 -10.06 0.54
N ILE A 129 -2.16 -9.85 -0.68
CA ILE A 129 -2.81 -8.60 -1.09
C ILE A 129 -4.04 -8.32 -0.22
N ALA A 130 -4.79 -9.36 0.15
CA ALA A 130 -5.94 -9.24 1.03
C ALA A 130 -5.60 -8.63 2.41
N THR A 131 -4.38 -8.87 2.92
CA THR A 131 -3.91 -8.28 4.19
C THR A 131 -3.69 -6.78 4.08
N PHE A 132 -3.19 -6.29 2.94
CA PHE A 132 -2.95 -4.86 2.71
C PHE A 132 -4.17 -4.10 2.19
N GLN A 133 -5.16 -4.81 1.61
CA GLN A 133 -6.37 -4.17 1.10
C GLN A 133 -7.05 -3.23 2.10
N PRO A 134 -7.36 -3.60 3.35
CA PRO A 134 -8.05 -2.71 4.28
C PRO A 134 -7.23 -1.45 4.62
N TRP A 135 -5.89 -1.54 4.56
CA TRP A 135 -4.96 -0.46 4.82
C TRP A 135 -4.84 0.52 3.66
N MET A 136 -4.81 0.00 2.44
CA MET A 136 -4.57 0.80 1.24
C MET A 136 -5.87 1.28 0.59
N LEU A 137 -6.91 0.45 0.56
CA LEU A 137 -8.11 0.68 -0.24
C LEU A 137 -9.35 0.08 0.45
N SER A 138 -10.06 0.91 1.23
CA SER A 138 -11.24 0.50 2.00
C SER A 138 -12.43 1.41 1.72
N PHE A 139 -13.59 0.82 1.43
CA PHE A 139 -14.84 1.55 1.26
C PHE A 139 -15.98 0.84 2.01
N PRO A 140 -16.73 1.53 2.89
CA PRO A 140 -17.74 0.89 3.75
C PRO A 140 -18.78 0.07 2.98
N ALA A 141 -19.26 0.55 1.84
CA ALA A 141 -20.29 -0.12 1.05
C ALA A 141 -19.80 -1.41 0.36
N HIS A 142 -18.48 -1.57 0.19
CA HIS A 142 -17.90 -2.73 -0.48
C HIS A 142 -17.40 -3.80 0.52
N LYS A 143 -17.48 -3.52 1.83
CA LYS A 143 -17.10 -4.47 2.88
C LYS A 143 -17.98 -5.73 2.78
N GLY A 144 -17.35 -6.86 2.47
CA GLY A 144 -18.02 -8.17 2.37
C GLY A 144 -18.44 -8.57 0.95
N SER A 145 -18.32 -7.70 -0.06
CA SER A 145 -18.61 -8.07 -1.45
C SER A 145 -17.42 -8.78 -2.09
N HIS A 146 -17.56 -10.08 -2.39
CA HIS A 146 -16.50 -10.84 -3.06
C HIS A 146 -16.12 -10.28 -4.43
N ALA A 147 -17.08 -9.74 -5.19
CA ALA A 147 -16.80 -9.15 -6.49
C ALA A 147 -16.02 -7.84 -6.38
N GLU A 148 -16.43 -6.96 -5.47
CA GLU A 148 -15.75 -5.68 -5.25
C GLU A 148 -14.36 -5.87 -4.62
N ASN A 149 -14.19 -6.90 -3.78
CA ASN A 149 -12.89 -7.28 -3.22
C ASN A 149 -11.95 -7.84 -4.29
N ARG A 150 -12.44 -8.62 -5.26
CA ARG A 150 -11.61 -9.08 -6.40
C ARG A 150 -11.07 -7.90 -7.22
N LEU A 151 -11.91 -6.91 -7.51
CA LEU A 151 -11.47 -5.69 -8.17
C LEU A 151 -10.46 -4.92 -7.30
N SER A 152 -10.73 -4.78 -6.00
CA SER A 152 -9.82 -4.11 -5.05
C SER A 152 -8.44 -4.79 -4.97
N HIS A 153 -8.41 -6.13 -4.95
CA HIS A 153 -7.16 -6.88 -5.01
C HIS A 153 -6.40 -6.60 -6.30
N ALA A 154 -7.07 -6.62 -7.46
CA ALA A 154 -6.44 -6.33 -8.74
C ALA A 154 -5.90 -4.90 -8.83
N VAL A 155 -6.58 -3.94 -8.20
CA VAL A 155 -6.17 -2.53 -8.11
C VAL A 155 -4.88 -2.36 -7.30
N ILE A 156 -4.61 -3.22 -6.32
CA ILE A 156 -3.38 -3.21 -5.53
C ILE A 156 -2.30 -4.06 -6.20
N GLU A 157 -2.68 -5.21 -6.75
CA GLU A 157 -1.80 -6.14 -7.43
C GLU A 157 -1.14 -5.52 -8.66
N PHE A 158 -1.91 -4.77 -9.47
CA PHE A 158 -1.41 -4.19 -10.71
C PHE A 158 -0.23 -3.20 -10.50
N PRO A 159 -0.31 -2.21 -9.59
CA PRO A 159 0.83 -1.36 -9.23
C PRO A 159 2.03 -2.14 -8.68
N ILE A 160 1.81 -3.20 -7.91
CA ILE A 160 2.91 -4.02 -7.37
C ILE A 160 3.68 -4.72 -8.50
N GLU A 161 2.97 -5.28 -9.48
CA GLU A 161 3.59 -5.93 -10.64
C GLU A 161 4.30 -4.94 -11.58
N ASN A 162 3.82 -3.70 -11.62
CA ASN A 162 4.33 -2.66 -12.53
C ASN A 162 5.12 -1.56 -11.80
N LEU A 163 5.60 -1.84 -10.59
CA LEU A 163 6.15 -0.84 -9.68
C LEU A 163 7.35 -0.08 -10.26
N GLU A 164 8.27 -0.79 -10.92
CA GLU A 164 9.45 -0.18 -11.55
C GLU A 164 9.03 0.84 -12.63
N LYS A 165 8.10 0.46 -13.50
CA LYS A 165 7.55 1.36 -14.51
C LYS A 165 6.83 2.52 -13.86
N LEU A 166 6.02 2.26 -12.83
CA LEU A 166 5.27 3.28 -12.11
C LEU A 166 6.21 4.37 -11.56
N VAL A 167 7.22 3.97 -10.79
CA VAL A 167 8.18 4.85 -10.11
C VAL A 167 9.07 5.61 -11.09
N HIS A 168 9.56 4.99 -12.17
CA HIS A 168 10.45 5.64 -13.14
C HIS A 168 9.86 6.92 -13.78
N GLY A 169 8.54 7.07 -13.83
CA GLY A 169 7.90 8.27 -14.40
C GLY A 169 7.30 9.22 -13.38
N LEU A 170 7.52 9.00 -12.08
CA LEU A 170 7.11 9.96 -11.06
C LEU A 170 8.22 11.01 -10.89
N PRO A 171 7.88 12.31 -10.74
CA PRO A 171 8.85 13.30 -10.28
C PRO A 171 9.40 12.88 -8.90
N ASN A 172 10.60 13.32 -8.53
CA ASN A 172 11.18 13.05 -7.21
C ASN A 172 10.25 13.59 -6.12
N LEU A 173 9.39 12.74 -5.56
CA LEU A 173 8.41 13.06 -4.50
C LEU A 173 9.06 13.48 -3.17
N GLY A 174 10.39 13.67 -3.13
CA GLY A 174 11.17 13.98 -1.93
C GLY A 174 11.88 15.34 -1.96
N GLU A 175 11.63 16.21 -2.94
CA GLU A 175 12.30 17.52 -3.04
C GLU A 175 11.42 18.72 -2.63
N GLU A 176 10.10 18.56 -2.51
CA GLU A 176 9.20 19.69 -2.17
C GLU A 176 9.11 20.04 -0.67
N GLU A 177 9.54 19.16 0.24
CA GLU A 177 9.44 19.41 1.69
C GLU A 177 10.64 20.18 2.26
N ALA A 178 11.69 20.43 1.45
CA ALA A 178 12.90 21.12 1.89
C ALA A 178 12.82 22.66 1.82
N ASP A 179 11.73 23.24 1.26
CA ASP A 179 11.59 24.69 1.03
C ASP A 179 10.45 25.35 1.83
N ALA A 180 9.89 24.65 2.83
CA ALA A 180 8.93 25.26 3.75
C ALA A 180 9.68 26.16 4.76
N PRO A 181 9.38 27.47 4.84
CA PRO A 181 10.05 28.37 5.78
C PRO A 181 9.71 27.98 7.22
N PRO A 182 10.65 28.13 8.17
CA PRO A 182 10.39 27.85 9.57
C PRO A 182 9.34 28.83 10.12
N HIS A 183 8.31 28.28 10.75
CA HIS A 183 7.36 29.04 11.59
C HIS A 183 8.02 29.50 12.89
#